data_AF-A0A7V1HAN9-F1
#
_entry.id   AF-A0A7V1HAN9-F1
#
_cell.length_a   1.000
_cell.length_b   1.000
_cell.length_c   1.000
_cell.angle_alpha   90.00
_cell.angle_beta   90.00
_cell.angle_gamma   90.00
#
_symmetry.space_group_name_H-M   'P 1'
#
loop_
_entity.id
_entity.type
_entity.pdbx_description
1 polymer ?
#
loop_
_entity_poly.entity_id
_entity_poly.type
_entity_poly.pdbx_seq_one_letter_code
_entity_poly.pdbx_strand_id
1 'polypeptide(L)'
;MQGENMKYQNLTVVILAVLISMSCGISGKVSLDPESRKFYETARLIMIKEEKDIFNHLPDRESRQEFIRDFWAKRDPDSETEENEFKEEFFGRIEYANRYFREGIPGWKTDRGRVFIYLGPPDKIDQRPYINDPSVKGLVWWGYYRYRIGIEFIDTRGDGSYVINKHMGSIGNLLWAIEKAKFGQTFISYGSKYLDFDIRFDRERKEIEISIPVSSLSFRAEDGLLKADFEFKFFINEKGGLKRDEFTRLRSFAKPEDDVLQLEEIIFNFPYDLKPGKYYFDVLLIGKDGIGKARKIFTIKL
;
A
#
# COMPACT_ATOMS: atom_id res chain seq x y z
N MET A 1 -46.64 -10.52 -69.53
CA MET A 1 -46.99 -9.17 -69.07
C MET A 1 -48.13 -9.29 -68.08
N GLN A 2 -47.91 -8.75 -66.86
CA GLN A 2 -48.88 -8.42 -65.81
C GLN A 2 -49.87 -9.48 -65.30
N GLY A 3 -49.91 -9.65 -63.98
CA GLY A 3 -51.00 -10.36 -63.30
C GLY A 3 -50.61 -10.86 -61.91
N GLU A 4 -50.72 -9.98 -60.93
CA GLU A 4 -50.61 -10.22 -59.49
C GLU A 4 -51.49 -11.38 -59.01
N ASN A 5 -51.05 -12.06 -57.94
CA ASN A 5 -51.87 -12.24 -56.73
C ASN A 5 -51.04 -12.86 -55.60
N MET A 6 -50.39 -11.98 -54.82
CA MET A 6 -49.88 -12.30 -53.49
C MET A 6 -51.07 -12.41 -52.52
N LYS A 7 -51.29 -13.61 -51.99
CA LYS A 7 -52.04 -13.80 -50.75
C LYS A 7 -51.07 -13.67 -49.58
N TYR A 8 -51.08 -12.53 -48.88
CA TYR A 8 -50.57 -12.44 -47.52
C TYR A 8 -51.74 -12.43 -46.55
N GLN A 9 -52.11 -13.63 -46.09
CA GLN A 9 -52.65 -13.80 -44.75
C GLN A 9 -51.45 -14.12 -43.86
N ASN A 10 -51.24 -13.34 -42.81
CA ASN A 10 -50.94 -13.81 -41.44
C ASN A 10 -50.34 -12.67 -40.61
N LEU A 11 -51.24 -12.04 -39.86
CA LEU A 11 -51.15 -11.82 -38.42
C LEU A 11 -49.77 -11.47 -37.86
N THR A 12 -49.61 -10.17 -37.61
CA THR A 12 -48.62 -9.57 -36.71
C THR A 12 -48.63 -10.30 -35.35
N VAL A 13 -47.63 -11.14 -35.09
CA VAL A 13 -47.28 -11.58 -33.74
C VAL A 13 -45.93 -10.97 -33.41
N VAL A 14 -45.98 -9.85 -32.68
CA VAL A 14 -44.83 -9.26 -32.01
C VAL A 14 -44.44 -10.20 -30.87
N ILE A 15 -43.48 -11.11 -31.10
CA ILE A 15 -42.80 -11.80 -30.01
C ILE A 15 -41.59 -10.96 -29.63
N LEU A 16 -41.81 -10.07 -28.66
CA LEU A 16 -40.74 -9.40 -27.92
C LEU A 16 -40.05 -10.46 -27.05
N ALA A 17 -39.02 -11.10 -27.59
CA ALA A 17 -38.13 -11.95 -26.79
C ALA A 17 -37.29 -11.04 -25.88
N VAL A 18 -37.84 -10.73 -24.70
CA VAL A 18 -37.09 -10.13 -23.59
C VAL A 18 -36.07 -11.17 -23.14
N LEU A 19 -34.85 -11.06 -23.65
CA LEU A 19 -33.69 -11.70 -23.07
C LEU A 19 -33.48 -11.07 -21.69
N ILE A 20 -34.08 -11.68 -20.68
CA ILE A 20 -33.73 -11.46 -19.28
C ILE A 20 -32.29 -11.97 -19.14
N SER A 21 -31.32 -11.08 -19.33
CA SER A 21 -29.96 -11.31 -18.86
C SER A 21 -30.03 -11.36 -17.34
N MET A 22 -30.32 -12.54 -16.80
CA MET A 22 -29.98 -12.92 -15.45
C MET A 22 -28.46 -12.79 -15.34
N SER A 23 -27.99 -11.60 -14.97
CA SER A 23 -26.65 -11.44 -14.44
C SER A 23 -26.65 -12.12 -13.08
N CYS A 24 -26.55 -13.45 -13.10
CA CYS A 24 -26.15 -14.20 -11.94
C CYS A 24 -24.78 -13.65 -11.55
N GLY A 25 -24.75 -12.92 -10.44
CA GLY A 25 -23.52 -12.57 -9.75
C GLY A 25 -22.80 -13.85 -9.33
N ILE A 26 -21.98 -14.38 -10.23
CA ILE A 26 -20.99 -15.39 -9.89
C ILE A 26 -19.90 -14.63 -9.13
N SER A 27 -20.11 -14.48 -7.82
CA SER A 27 -19.03 -14.27 -6.85
C SER A 27 -18.20 -15.57 -6.75
N GLY A 28 -17.70 -16.07 -7.88
CA GLY A 28 -16.68 -17.09 -7.90
C GLY A 28 -15.38 -16.40 -7.49
N LYS A 29 -14.73 -16.87 -6.42
CA LYS A 29 -13.36 -16.46 -6.12
C LYS A 29 -12.53 -16.68 -7.39
N VAL A 30 -12.05 -15.61 -8.01
CA VAL A 30 -11.19 -15.69 -9.19
C VAL A 30 -9.99 -16.55 -8.82
N SER A 31 -9.79 -17.66 -9.53
CA SER A 31 -8.68 -18.57 -9.26
C SER A 31 -7.38 -17.89 -9.68
N LEU A 32 -6.45 -17.73 -8.74
CA LEU A 32 -5.13 -17.15 -9.03
C LEU A 32 -4.31 -18.10 -9.89
N ASP A 33 -3.68 -17.56 -10.93
CA ASP A 33 -2.62 -18.25 -11.64
C ASP A 33 -1.42 -18.53 -10.70
N PRO A 34 -0.53 -19.50 -11.03
CA PRO A 34 0.55 -19.90 -10.13
C PRO A 34 1.47 -18.75 -9.68
N GLU A 35 1.75 -17.81 -10.59
CA GLU A 35 2.62 -16.66 -10.33
C GLU A 35 1.95 -15.67 -9.38
N SER A 36 0.69 -15.30 -9.66
CA SER A 36 -0.12 -14.47 -8.76
C SER A 36 -0.28 -15.09 -7.37
N ARG A 37 -0.45 -16.41 -7.29
CA ARG A 37 -0.54 -17.14 -6.01
C ARG A 37 0.77 -17.04 -5.22
N LYS A 38 1.91 -17.29 -5.89
CA LYS A 38 3.24 -17.23 -5.27
C LYS A 38 3.56 -15.83 -4.78
N PHE A 39 3.27 -14.81 -5.59
CA PHE A 39 3.41 -13.40 -5.19
C PHE A 39 2.55 -13.09 -3.95
N TYR A 40 1.25 -13.37 -4.01
CA TYR A 40 0.33 -13.05 -2.92
C TYR A 40 0.66 -13.79 -1.62
N GLU A 41 1.31 -14.96 -1.71
CA GLU A 41 1.65 -15.75 -0.53
C GLU A 41 2.52 -14.97 0.48
N THR A 42 3.54 -14.24 0.02
CA THR A 42 4.42 -13.47 0.90
C THR A 42 4.10 -11.98 0.84
N ALA A 43 3.81 -11.43 -0.34
CA ALA A 43 3.57 -9.99 -0.52
C ALA A 43 2.38 -9.48 0.32
N ARG A 44 1.39 -10.32 0.64
CA ARG A 44 0.27 -9.93 1.53
C ARG A 44 0.70 -9.45 2.92
N LEU A 45 1.93 -9.77 3.35
CA LEU A 45 2.50 -9.26 4.59
C LEU A 45 2.70 -7.75 4.51
N ILE A 46 3.17 -7.26 3.35
CA ILE A 46 3.51 -5.85 3.09
C ILE A 46 2.45 -5.09 2.27
N MET A 47 1.37 -5.77 1.84
CA MET A 47 0.19 -5.12 1.26
C MET A 47 -0.63 -4.36 2.32
N ILE A 48 -1.12 -3.18 1.95
CA ILE A 48 -2.18 -2.51 2.70
C ILE A 48 -3.55 -3.12 2.38
N LYS A 49 -4.58 -2.71 3.12
CA LYS A 49 -5.92 -3.29 2.99
C LYS A 49 -6.50 -3.05 1.58
N GLU A 50 -6.36 -1.83 1.09
CA GLU A 50 -6.85 -1.38 -0.21
C GLU A 50 -6.15 -2.13 -1.35
N GLU A 51 -4.84 -2.37 -1.25
CA GLU A 51 -4.08 -3.18 -2.20
C GLU A 51 -4.54 -4.65 -2.21
N LYS A 52 -4.84 -5.24 -1.05
CA LYS A 52 -5.44 -6.60 -0.98
C LYS A 52 -6.80 -6.62 -1.65
N ASP A 53 -7.63 -5.61 -1.37
CA ASP A 53 -8.95 -5.49 -1.97
C ASP A 53 -8.84 -5.37 -3.50
N ILE A 54 -7.97 -4.49 -4.02
CA ILE A 54 -7.72 -4.34 -5.47
C ILE A 54 -7.28 -5.69 -6.05
N PHE A 55 -6.21 -6.29 -5.53
CA PHE A 55 -5.64 -7.52 -6.09
C PHE A 55 -6.65 -8.67 -6.17
N ASN A 56 -7.50 -8.82 -5.14
CA ASN A 56 -8.52 -9.88 -5.08
C ASN A 56 -9.69 -9.68 -6.06
N HIS A 57 -9.87 -8.46 -6.61
CA HIS A 57 -10.94 -8.17 -7.59
C HIS A 57 -10.43 -8.13 -9.03
N LEU A 58 -9.12 -8.24 -9.28
CA LEU A 58 -8.58 -8.27 -10.64
C LEU A 58 -9.01 -9.55 -11.37
N PRO A 59 -9.70 -9.45 -12.52
CA PRO A 59 -10.37 -10.59 -13.14
C PRO A 59 -9.41 -11.52 -13.88
N ASP A 60 -8.35 -10.99 -14.48
CA ASP A 60 -7.44 -11.73 -15.36
C ASP A 60 -5.96 -11.65 -14.92
N ARG A 61 -5.12 -12.44 -15.59
CA ARG A 61 -3.69 -12.55 -15.29
C ARG A 61 -2.93 -11.27 -15.63
N GLU A 62 -3.23 -10.63 -16.76
CA GLU A 62 -2.50 -9.46 -17.26
C GLU A 62 -2.65 -8.31 -16.27
N SER A 63 -3.88 -8.05 -15.83
CA SER A 63 -4.21 -7.08 -14.78
C SER A 63 -3.43 -7.36 -13.48
N ARG A 64 -3.29 -8.63 -13.07
CA ARG A 64 -2.52 -9.00 -11.88
C ARG A 64 -1.01 -8.80 -12.07
N GLN A 65 -0.46 -9.06 -13.25
CA GLN A 65 0.95 -8.81 -13.54
C GLN A 65 1.29 -7.32 -13.54
N GLU A 66 0.41 -6.49 -14.11
CA GLU A 66 0.52 -5.04 -14.00
C GLU A 66 0.51 -4.59 -12.54
N PHE A 67 -0.45 -5.08 -11.74
CA PHE A 67 -0.47 -4.79 -10.31
C PHE A 67 0.83 -5.19 -9.61
N ILE A 68 1.40 -6.37 -9.91
CA ILE A 68 2.65 -6.85 -9.30
C ILE A 68 3.82 -5.92 -9.64
N ARG A 69 3.96 -5.53 -10.91
CA ARG A 69 5.01 -4.60 -11.35
C ARG A 69 4.91 -3.29 -10.59
N ASP A 70 3.71 -2.73 -10.51
CA ASP A 70 3.50 -1.44 -9.86
C ASP A 70 3.62 -1.52 -8.33
N PHE A 71 3.22 -2.66 -7.75
CA PHE A 71 3.37 -2.92 -6.32
C PHE A 71 4.83 -2.79 -5.88
N TRP A 72 5.77 -3.30 -6.69
CA TRP A 72 7.20 -3.19 -6.44
C TRP A 72 7.76 -1.81 -6.82
N ALA A 73 7.43 -1.29 -8.01
CA ALA A 73 7.91 0.03 -8.45
C ALA A 73 7.52 1.17 -7.49
N LYS A 74 6.34 1.09 -6.87
CA LYS A 74 5.90 2.07 -5.86
C LYS A 74 6.72 2.03 -4.58
N ARG A 75 7.31 0.87 -4.26
CA ARG A 75 8.13 0.63 -3.06
C ARG A 75 9.63 0.76 -3.32
N ASP A 76 10.01 1.05 -4.56
CA ASP A 76 11.40 1.27 -4.93
C ASP A 76 11.96 2.52 -4.24
N PRO A 77 13.00 2.40 -3.40
CA PRO A 77 13.65 3.55 -2.78
C PRO A 77 14.38 4.40 -3.82
N ASP A 78 15.07 3.75 -4.76
CA ASP A 78 15.83 4.38 -5.83
C ASP A 78 15.37 3.83 -7.18
N SER A 79 14.76 4.69 -8.01
CA SER A 79 14.33 4.26 -9.35
C SER A 79 15.43 4.41 -10.41
N GLU A 80 16.62 4.90 -10.03
CA GLU A 80 17.77 5.02 -10.92
C GLU A 80 18.59 3.73 -11.00
N THR A 81 18.41 2.81 -10.05
CA THR A 81 19.02 1.48 -10.07
C THR A 81 18.17 0.49 -10.89
N GLU A 82 18.81 -0.54 -11.45
CA GLU A 82 18.11 -1.59 -12.20
C GLU A 82 17.36 -2.55 -11.26
N GLU A 83 17.89 -2.74 -10.05
CA GLU A 83 17.35 -3.66 -9.05
C GLU A 83 16.56 -2.90 -7.98
N ASN A 84 15.40 -3.43 -7.60
CA ASN A 84 14.58 -2.85 -6.54
C ASN A 84 15.08 -3.31 -5.17
N GLU A 85 15.82 -2.47 -4.45
CA GLU A 85 16.50 -2.89 -3.21
C GLU A 85 15.51 -3.29 -2.12
N PHE A 86 14.33 -2.66 -2.09
CA PHE A 86 13.27 -3.03 -1.16
C PHE A 86 12.79 -4.46 -1.39
N LYS A 87 12.57 -4.84 -2.66
CA LYS A 87 12.12 -6.19 -3.04
C LYS A 87 13.16 -7.23 -2.65
N GLU A 88 14.43 -6.97 -2.91
CA GLU A 88 15.52 -7.89 -2.57
C GLU A 88 15.63 -8.13 -1.08
N GLU A 89 15.71 -7.06 -0.28
CA GLU A 89 15.79 -7.16 1.17
C GLU A 89 14.51 -7.78 1.77
N PHE A 90 13.33 -7.52 1.19
CA PHE A 90 12.10 -8.22 1.60
C PHE A 90 12.23 -9.74 1.45
N PHE A 91 12.70 -10.22 0.29
CA PHE A 91 12.90 -11.66 0.07
C PHE A 91 14.06 -12.21 0.91
N GLY A 92 15.14 -11.46 1.09
CA GLY A 92 16.23 -11.81 2.00
C GLY A 92 15.76 -12.01 3.44
N ARG A 93 14.87 -11.15 3.94
CA ARG A 93 14.25 -11.32 5.26
C ARG A 93 13.32 -12.52 5.35
N ILE A 94 12.60 -12.87 4.28
CA ILE A 94 11.81 -14.10 4.22
C ILE A 94 12.71 -15.33 4.37
N GLU A 95 13.83 -15.36 3.65
CA GLU A 95 14.81 -16.45 3.74
C GLU A 95 15.45 -16.54 5.12
N TYR A 96 15.87 -15.40 5.68
CA TYR A 96 16.37 -15.32 7.05
C TYR A 96 15.34 -15.87 8.04
N ALA A 97 14.09 -15.41 7.94
CA ALA A 97 13.04 -15.85 8.84
C ALA A 97 12.82 -17.37 8.76
N ASN A 98 12.83 -17.95 7.56
CA ASN A 98 12.74 -19.39 7.37
C ASN A 98 13.90 -20.18 7.96
N ARG A 99 15.10 -19.60 7.97
CA ARG A 99 16.30 -20.23 8.54
C ARG A 99 16.29 -20.20 10.06
N TYR A 100 15.93 -19.07 10.67
CA TYR A 100 16.16 -18.85 12.10
C TYR A 100 14.90 -18.89 12.97
N PHE A 101 13.71 -18.73 12.40
CA PHE A 101 12.44 -18.69 13.15
C PHE A 101 11.50 -19.83 12.75
N ARG A 102 12.04 -21.00 12.41
CA ARG A 102 11.24 -22.19 12.10
C ARG A 102 10.78 -22.87 13.39
N GLU A 103 9.52 -22.65 13.74
CA GLU A 103 8.92 -23.08 15.01
C GLU A 103 7.77 -24.07 14.75
N GLY A 104 8.08 -25.18 14.07
CA GLY A 104 7.08 -26.15 13.58
C GLY A 104 6.32 -25.71 12.32
N ILE A 105 6.36 -24.42 11.97
CA ILE A 105 5.85 -23.85 10.70
C ILE A 105 6.96 -23.08 9.96
N PRO A 106 6.81 -22.79 8.65
CA PRO A 106 7.74 -21.92 7.93
C PRO A 106 7.97 -20.61 8.69
N GLY A 107 9.22 -20.19 8.83
CA GLY A 107 9.56 -19.13 9.77
C GLY A 107 8.95 -17.78 9.44
N TRP A 108 8.77 -17.45 8.16
CA TRP A 108 8.04 -16.24 7.75
C TRP A 108 6.57 -16.20 8.22
N LYS A 109 5.99 -17.36 8.59
CA LYS A 109 4.62 -17.47 9.12
C LYS A 109 4.55 -17.29 10.63
N THR A 110 5.66 -17.37 11.36
CA THR A 110 5.73 -17.17 12.82
C THR A 110 5.64 -15.68 13.19
N ASP A 111 5.34 -15.39 14.45
CA ASP A 111 5.28 -14.00 14.92
C ASP A 111 6.67 -13.35 14.90
N ARG A 112 7.71 -14.05 15.37
CA ARG A 112 9.11 -13.56 15.30
C ARG A 112 9.54 -13.31 13.86
N GLY A 113 9.26 -14.24 12.96
CA GLY A 113 9.59 -14.08 11.54
C GLY A 113 8.87 -12.90 10.88
N ARG A 114 7.58 -12.70 11.17
CA ARG A 114 6.83 -11.53 10.66
C ARG A 114 7.41 -10.22 11.17
N VAL A 115 7.69 -10.13 12.47
CA VAL A 115 8.30 -8.93 13.07
C VAL A 115 9.65 -8.64 12.41
N PHE A 116 10.50 -9.66 12.22
CA PHE A 116 11.77 -9.51 11.54
C PHE A 116 11.61 -9.03 10.08
N ILE A 117 10.63 -9.56 9.34
CA ILE A 117 10.35 -9.12 7.97
C ILE A 117 9.98 -7.62 7.95
N TYR A 118 9.13 -7.17 8.86
CA TYR A 118 8.70 -5.78 8.92
C TYR A 118 9.80 -4.81 9.36
N LEU A 119 10.49 -5.16 10.45
CA LEU A 119 11.32 -4.21 11.17
C LEU A 119 12.82 -4.42 10.93
N GLY A 120 13.20 -5.57 10.38
CA GLY A 120 14.57 -6.00 10.23
C GLY A 120 15.13 -6.57 11.54
N PRO A 121 16.47 -6.64 11.65
CA PRO A 121 17.13 -7.12 12.85
C PRO A 121 16.84 -6.19 14.05
N PRO A 122 16.57 -6.75 15.23
CA PRO A 122 16.43 -5.95 16.45
C PRO A 122 17.78 -5.39 16.89
N ASP A 123 17.77 -4.19 17.50
CA ASP A 123 18.94 -3.54 18.08
C ASP A 123 19.42 -4.27 19.34
N LYS A 124 18.49 -4.91 20.06
CA LYS A 124 18.78 -5.68 21.28
C LYS A 124 17.90 -6.91 21.37
N ILE A 125 18.51 -8.02 21.78
CA ILE A 125 17.82 -9.27 22.10
C ILE A 125 18.10 -9.61 23.56
N ASP A 126 17.05 -9.89 24.32
CA ASP A 126 17.13 -10.45 25.68
C ASP A 126 16.34 -11.77 25.69
N GLN A 127 16.99 -12.87 26.09
CA GLN A 127 16.36 -14.20 26.12
C GLN A 127 16.35 -14.70 27.55
N ARG A 128 15.16 -15.05 28.03
CA ARG A 128 14.93 -15.54 29.39
C ARG A 128 14.27 -16.91 29.29
N PRO A 129 15.05 -18.00 29.33
CA PRO A 129 14.52 -19.35 29.26
C PRO A 129 13.78 -19.76 30.54
N TYR A 130 13.97 -19.04 31.65
CA TYR A 130 13.27 -19.29 32.91
C TYR A 130 12.65 -18.00 33.42
N ILE A 131 11.36 -18.05 33.72
CA ILE A 131 10.59 -16.96 34.31
C ILE A 131 9.81 -17.51 35.48
N ASN A 132 9.66 -16.70 36.53
CA ASN A 132 8.81 -16.98 37.68
C ASN A 132 7.31 -16.81 37.35
N ASP A 133 6.89 -17.31 36.19
CA ASP A 133 5.51 -17.39 35.73
C ASP A 133 5.28 -18.81 35.21
N PRO A 134 4.48 -19.64 35.91
CA PRO A 134 4.20 -21.01 35.49
C PRO A 134 3.57 -21.14 34.10
N SER A 135 2.93 -20.08 33.59
CA SER A 135 2.27 -20.05 32.27
C SER A 135 3.22 -19.72 31.11
N VAL A 136 4.43 -19.23 31.40
CA VAL A 136 5.44 -18.86 30.40
C VAL A 136 6.67 -19.75 30.56
N LYS A 137 6.93 -20.58 29.55
CA LYS A 137 8.04 -21.54 29.51
C LYS A 137 9.32 -20.96 28.89
N GLY A 138 9.21 -19.82 28.22
CA GLY A 138 10.34 -19.06 27.70
C GLY A 138 9.91 -17.69 27.21
N LEU A 139 10.84 -16.73 27.23
CA LEU A 139 10.61 -15.37 26.76
C LEU A 139 11.78 -14.89 25.94
N VAL A 140 11.46 -14.18 24.86
CA VAL A 140 12.42 -13.44 24.06
C VAL A 140 11.89 -12.02 23.91
N TRP A 141 12.72 -11.03 24.24
CA TRP A 141 12.41 -9.63 24.06
C TRP A 141 13.33 -9.02 22.99
N TRP A 142 12.73 -8.31 22.04
CA TRP A 142 13.40 -7.59 20.97
C TRP A 142 13.22 -6.10 21.13
N GLY A 143 14.32 -5.36 21.22
CA GLY A 143 14.34 -3.91 21.28
C GLY A 143 14.61 -3.32 19.91
N TYR A 144 13.80 -2.33 19.50
CA TYR A 144 14.02 -1.52 18.32
C TYR A 144 14.05 -0.04 18.71
N TYR A 145 15.24 0.51 18.87
CA TYR A 145 15.45 1.90 19.31
C TYR A 145 14.98 2.90 18.26
N ARG A 146 15.15 2.59 16.98
CA ARG A 146 14.63 3.42 15.86
C ARG A 146 13.13 3.70 15.99
N TYR A 147 12.35 2.70 16.40
CA TYR A 147 10.90 2.81 16.54
C TYR A 147 10.46 3.09 17.97
N ARG A 148 11.41 3.12 18.92
CA ARG A 148 11.15 3.21 20.36
C ARG A 148 10.15 2.16 20.84
N ILE A 149 10.31 0.92 20.37
CA ILE A 149 9.46 -0.21 20.77
C ILE A 149 10.29 -1.36 21.32
N GLY A 150 9.70 -2.05 22.29
CA GLY A 150 10.10 -3.38 22.71
C GLY A 150 8.99 -4.36 22.35
N ILE A 151 9.34 -5.50 21.78
CA ILE A 151 8.40 -6.57 21.44
C ILE A 151 8.79 -7.79 22.25
N GLU A 152 7.85 -8.27 23.04
CA GLU A 152 8.03 -9.49 23.80
C GLU A 152 7.34 -10.65 23.09
N PHE A 153 8.05 -11.77 23.03
CA PHE A 153 7.54 -13.04 22.56
C PHE A 153 7.62 -14.06 23.69
N ILE A 154 6.56 -14.82 23.86
CA ILE A 154 6.44 -15.83 24.91
C ILE A 154 6.17 -17.20 24.30
N ASP A 155 6.81 -18.23 24.86
CA ASP A 155 6.50 -19.63 24.62
C ASP A 155 5.69 -20.14 25.82
N THR A 156 4.40 -20.39 25.61
CA THR A 156 3.51 -20.93 26.66
C THR A 156 3.47 -22.45 26.68
N ARG A 157 4.00 -23.10 25.63
CA ARG A 157 3.94 -24.57 25.45
C ARG A 157 5.23 -25.26 25.87
N GLY A 158 6.35 -24.54 25.89
CA GLY A 158 7.68 -25.09 26.13
C GLY A 158 8.23 -25.87 24.93
N ASP A 159 7.67 -25.66 23.74
CA ASP A 159 8.07 -26.33 22.49
C ASP A 159 8.95 -25.44 21.59
N GLY A 160 9.33 -24.26 22.08
CA GLY A 160 10.12 -23.28 21.34
C GLY A 160 9.31 -22.48 20.33
N SER A 161 7.98 -22.56 20.35
CA SER A 161 7.12 -21.68 19.54
C SER A 161 6.76 -20.41 20.29
N TYR A 162 7.06 -19.28 19.67
CA TYR A 162 7.00 -17.97 20.30
C TYR A 162 5.89 -17.13 19.66
N VAL A 163 4.97 -16.63 20.48
CA VAL A 163 3.90 -15.71 20.06
C VAL A 163 4.12 -14.34 20.69
N ILE A 164 3.69 -13.27 20.03
CA ILE A 164 3.76 -11.92 20.61
C ILE A 164 2.90 -11.88 21.89
N ASN A 165 3.50 -11.42 22.99
CA ASN A 165 2.75 -11.12 24.20
C ASN A 165 1.93 -9.84 24.01
N LYS A 166 0.63 -10.00 23.73
CA LYS A 166 -0.30 -8.89 23.45
C LYS A 166 -0.62 -8.04 24.68
N HIS A 167 -0.33 -8.53 25.88
CA HIS A 167 -0.65 -7.84 27.14
C HIS A 167 0.43 -6.84 27.55
N MET A 168 1.62 -6.90 26.94
CA MET A 168 2.69 -5.95 27.23
C MET A 168 2.68 -4.78 26.24
N GLY A 169 2.60 -3.57 26.79
CA GLY A 169 2.31 -2.33 26.06
C GLY A 169 3.37 -1.98 25.01
N SER A 170 2.95 -2.02 23.74
CA SER A 170 3.40 -1.18 22.61
C SER A 170 2.71 -1.55 21.29
N ILE A 171 1.48 -2.10 21.31
CA ILE A 171 0.78 -2.48 20.06
C ILE A 171 0.60 -1.27 19.13
N GLY A 172 0.32 -0.07 19.66
CA GLY A 172 0.16 1.15 18.85
C GLY A 172 1.42 1.51 18.05
N ASN A 173 2.58 1.56 18.70
CA ASN A 173 3.85 1.87 18.02
C ASN A 173 4.28 0.74 17.07
N LEU A 174 3.95 -0.52 17.37
CA LEU A 174 4.18 -1.65 16.48
C LEU A 174 3.35 -1.55 15.19
N LEU A 175 2.06 -1.21 15.30
CA LEU A 175 1.19 -1.07 14.12
C LEU A 175 1.70 0.06 13.22
N TRP A 176 2.04 1.21 13.80
CA TRP A 176 2.65 2.31 13.06
C TRP A 176 3.95 1.89 12.36
N ALA A 177 4.87 1.20 13.05
CA ALA A 177 6.11 0.74 12.45
C ALA A 177 5.89 -0.27 11.32
N ILE A 178 4.90 -1.17 11.46
CA ILE A 178 4.49 -2.10 10.40
C ILE A 178 3.90 -1.36 9.20
N GLU A 179 3.07 -0.34 9.42
CA GLU A 179 2.52 0.49 8.34
C GLU A 179 3.64 1.17 7.56
N LYS A 180 4.61 1.76 8.25
CA LYS A 180 5.80 2.34 7.61
C LYS A 180 6.58 1.29 6.79
N ALA A 181 6.72 0.08 7.32
CA ALA A 181 7.39 -1.01 6.59
C ALA A 181 6.64 -1.42 5.32
N LYS A 182 5.30 -1.46 5.36
CA LYS A 182 4.46 -1.77 4.20
C LYS A 182 4.67 -0.78 3.04
N PHE A 183 5.02 0.47 3.33
CA PHE A 183 5.29 1.51 2.34
C PHE A 183 6.76 1.59 1.91
N GLY A 184 7.64 0.68 2.35
CA GLY A 184 9.07 0.75 2.06
C GLY A 184 9.84 1.77 2.88
N GLN A 185 9.18 2.44 3.84
CA GLN A 185 9.77 3.57 4.58
C GLN A 185 10.75 3.13 5.68
N THR A 186 10.82 1.84 6.02
CA THR A 186 11.75 1.31 7.02
C THR A 186 13.16 1.04 6.48
N PHE A 187 13.42 1.37 5.22
CA PHE A 187 14.66 1.12 4.49
C PHE A 187 15.48 2.40 4.27
N ILE A 188 14.97 3.56 4.72
CA ILE A 188 15.62 4.88 4.58
C ILE A 188 16.46 5.21 5.84
N SER A 189 17.60 5.87 5.62
CA SER A 189 18.61 6.24 6.63
C SER A 189 18.13 7.25 7.69
N TYR A 190 18.86 7.31 8.82
CA TYR A 190 18.67 8.23 9.95
C TYR A 190 18.74 9.71 9.50
N GLY A 191 17.78 10.54 9.93
CA GLY A 191 17.90 12.01 9.89
C GLY A 191 17.16 12.76 8.77
N SER A 192 16.51 12.09 7.82
CA SER A 192 15.63 12.78 6.87
C SER A 192 14.30 13.14 7.55
N LYS A 193 13.88 14.42 7.44
CA LYS A 193 12.47 14.76 7.65
C LYS A 193 11.66 13.94 6.66
N TYR A 194 10.71 13.17 7.17
CA TYR A 194 9.84 12.38 6.30
C TYR A 194 8.88 13.34 5.60
N LEU A 195 8.90 13.32 4.27
CA LEU A 195 7.84 13.91 3.48
C LEU A 195 6.50 13.30 3.92
N ASP A 196 5.54 14.16 4.23
CA ASP A 196 4.17 13.78 4.57
C ASP A 196 3.22 14.69 3.81
N PHE A 197 2.00 14.24 3.60
CA PHE A 197 0.98 15.00 2.88
C PHE A 197 -0.40 14.42 3.12
N ASP A 198 -1.45 15.22 3.21
CA ASP A 198 -2.82 14.74 3.21
C ASP A 198 -3.46 14.86 1.83
N ILE A 199 -4.51 14.07 1.61
CA ILE A 199 -5.25 14.07 0.35
C ILE A 199 -6.75 14.15 0.63
N ARG A 200 -7.42 15.00 -0.13
CA ARG A 200 -8.88 15.12 -0.14
C ARG A 200 -9.37 15.23 -1.58
N PHE A 201 -10.66 15.01 -1.76
CA PHE A 201 -11.32 15.29 -3.03
C PHE A 201 -12.46 16.26 -2.79
N ASP A 202 -12.32 17.46 -3.36
CA ASP A 202 -13.35 18.47 -3.36
C ASP A 202 -14.37 18.12 -4.46
N ARG A 203 -15.59 17.78 -4.05
CA ARG A 203 -16.67 17.38 -4.97
C ARG A 203 -17.27 18.55 -5.73
N GLU A 204 -17.27 19.74 -5.12
CA GLU A 204 -17.85 20.94 -5.73
C GLU A 204 -16.92 21.47 -6.80
N ARG A 205 -15.62 21.52 -6.49
CA ARG A 205 -14.58 21.97 -7.43
C ARG A 205 -14.12 20.90 -8.40
N LYS A 206 -14.42 19.62 -8.11
CA LYS A 206 -13.92 18.46 -8.85
C LYS A 206 -12.40 18.43 -8.90
N GLU A 207 -11.79 18.58 -7.74
CA GLU A 207 -10.34 18.68 -7.58
C GLU A 207 -9.84 17.68 -6.53
N ILE A 208 -8.68 17.08 -6.81
CA ILE A 208 -7.89 16.40 -5.79
C ILE A 208 -7.05 17.47 -5.11
N GLU A 209 -7.24 17.64 -3.82
CA GLU A 209 -6.47 18.54 -2.97
C GLU A 209 -5.37 17.74 -2.28
N ILE A 210 -4.12 18.17 -2.41
CA ILE A 210 -2.97 17.64 -1.68
C ILE A 210 -2.40 18.74 -0.80
N SER A 211 -2.33 18.48 0.50
CA SER A 211 -1.76 19.41 1.48
C SER A 211 -0.48 18.84 2.06
N ILE A 212 0.62 19.58 1.94
CA ILE A 212 1.94 19.16 2.40
C ILE A 212 2.35 20.05 3.58
N PRO A 213 2.50 19.50 4.80
CA PRO A 213 2.98 20.28 5.94
C PRO A 213 4.37 20.86 5.67
N VAL A 214 4.55 22.17 5.83
CA VAL A 214 5.84 22.85 5.64
C VAL A 214 6.92 22.27 6.57
N SER A 215 6.51 21.82 7.76
CA SER A 215 7.38 21.17 8.74
C SER A 215 8.03 19.89 8.22
N SER A 216 7.42 19.20 7.26
CA SER A 216 7.91 17.98 6.61
C SER A 216 8.91 18.24 5.48
N LEU A 217 9.08 19.49 5.07
CA LEU A 217 9.86 19.87 3.90
C LEU A 217 11.26 20.39 4.25
N SER A 218 12.13 20.29 3.25
CA SER A 218 13.36 21.05 3.14
C SER A 218 13.28 21.87 1.84
N PHE A 219 13.85 23.07 1.86
CA PHE A 219 13.80 23.99 0.72
C PHE A 219 15.20 24.29 0.22
N ARG A 220 15.32 24.52 -1.09
CA ARG A 220 16.52 25.11 -1.69
C ARG A 220 16.38 26.62 -1.67
N ALA A 221 17.37 27.33 -1.14
CA ALA A 221 17.42 28.78 -1.19
C ALA A 221 18.11 29.22 -2.49
N GLU A 222 17.40 29.96 -3.34
CA GLU A 222 17.91 30.46 -4.62
C GLU A 222 17.21 31.78 -4.97
N ASP A 223 17.99 32.81 -5.32
CA ASP A 223 17.48 34.16 -5.67
C ASP A 223 16.57 34.81 -4.61
N GLY A 224 16.86 34.56 -3.33
CA GLY A 224 16.04 35.05 -2.20
C GLY A 224 14.70 34.34 -2.01
N LEU A 225 14.47 33.25 -2.75
CA LEU A 225 13.28 32.41 -2.64
C LEU A 225 13.65 31.04 -2.05
N LEU A 226 12.74 30.51 -1.25
CA LEU A 226 12.74 29.10 -0.87
C LEU A 226 11.94 28.31 -1.90
N LYS A 227 12.61 27.38 -2.59
CA LYS A 227 12.08 26.57 -3.68
C LYS A 227 11.99 25.09 -3.30
N ALA A 228 10.95 24.42 -3.77
CA ALA A 228 10.77 22.97 -3.65
C ALA A 228 10.02 22.40 -4.86
N ASP A 229 10.50 21.29 -5.41
CA ASP A 229 9.93 20.65 -6.60
C ASP A 229 9.38 19.27 -6.28
N PHE A 230 8.20 18.98 -6.83
CA PHE A 230 7.42 17.80 -6.52
C PHE A 230 6.93 17.10 -7.78
N GLU A 231 6.99 15.77 -7.75
CA GLU A 231 6.37 14.88 -8.72
C GLU A 231 5.25 14.08 -8.03
N PHE A 232 4.04 14.21 -8.56
CA PHE A 232 2.85 13.53 -8.08
C PHE A 232 2.44 12.47 -9.10
N LYS A 233 2.44 11.20 -8.71
CA LYS A 233 1.90 10.10 -9.51
C LYS A 233 0.57 9.66 -8.91
N PHE A 234 -0.48 9.68 -9.71
CA PHE A 234 -1.83 9.31 -9.32
C PHE A 234 -2.19 7.97 -9.95
N PHE A 235 -2.73 7.07 -9.13
CA PHE A 235 -3.27 5.78 -9.56
C PHE A 235 -4.69 5.67 -9.01
N ILE A 236 -5.69 5.81 -9.87
CA ILE A 236 -7.09 5.89 -9.48
C ILE A 236 -7.80 4.64 -9.97
N ASN A 237 -8.26 3.82 -9.04
CA ASN A 237 -8.87 2.53 -9.32
C ASN A 237 -10.33 2.53 -8.88
N GLU A 238 -11.25 2.15 -9.77
CA GLU A 238 -12.64 1.92 -9.39
C GLU A 238 -12.76 0.62 -8.59
N LYS A 239 -13.49 0.66 -7.47
CA LYS A 239 -13.64 -0.51 -6.59
C LYS A 239 -14.43 -1.61 -7.30
N GLY A 240 -13.77 -2.74 -7.55
CA GLY A 240 -14.35 -3.89 -8.27
C GLY A 240 -14.31 -3.74 -9.79
N GLY A 241 -13.68 -2.68 -10.31
CA GLY A 241 -13.52 -2.45 -11.73
C GLY A 241 -12.10 -2.77 -12.22
N LEU A 242 -12.00 -3.04 -13.52
CA LEU A 242 -10.75 -3.06 -14.28
C LEU A 242 -10.23 -1.64 -14.59
N LYS A 243 -11.09 -0.63 -14.44
CA LYS A 243 -10.76 0.72 -14.86
C LYS A 243 -9.78 1.34 -13.87
N ARG A 244 -8.63 1.73 -14.44
CA ARG A 244 -7.58 2.48 -13.78
C ARG A 244 -7.24 3.69 -14.63
N ASP A 245 -7.22 4.85 -13.99
CA ASP A 245 -6.59 6.04 -14.56
C ASP A 245 -5.23 6.24 -13.89
N GLU A 246 -4.20 6.55 -14.67
CA GLU A 246 -2.85 6.87 -14.20
C GLU A 246 -2.35 8.14 -14.85
N PHE A 247 -1.77 9.04 -14.05
CA PHE A 247 -1.11 10.23 -14.58
C PHE A 247 -0.07 10.80 -13.62
N THR A 248 0.91 11.51 -14.18
CA THR A 248 1.96 12.22 -13.44
C THR A 248 1.80 13.74 -13.60
N ARG A 249 2.10 14.49 -12.54
CA ARG A 249 2.14 15.96 -12.55
C ARG A 249 3.39 16.46 -11.84
N LEU A 250 4.07 17.41 -12.46
CA LEU A 250 5.16 18.16 -11.84
C LEU A 250 4.63 19.50 -11.32
N ARG A 251 5.05 19.90 -10.12
CA ARG A 251 4.77 21.21 -9.54
C ARG A 251 5.99 21.74 -8.82
N SER A 252 6.13 23.06 -8.84
CA SER A 252 7.17 23.79 -8.13
C SER A 252 6.51 24.77 -7.17
N PHE A 253 7.09 24.90 -5.99
CA PHE A 253 6.78 25.93 -5.01
C PHE A 253 7.96 26.89 -4.93
N ALA A 254 7.69 28.20 -4.90
CA ALA A 254 8.71 29.23 -4.70
C ALA A 254 8.09 30.44 -4.00
N LYS A 255 8.61 30.79 -2.82
CA LYS A 255 8.19 31.98 -2.05
C LYS A 255 9.36 32.59 -1.27
N PRO A 256 9.32 33.89 -0.93
CA PRO A 256 10.27 34.49 0.00
C PRO A 256 10.29 33.76 1.35
N GLU A 257 11.43 33.75 2.03
CA GLU A 257 11.60 33.05 3.32
C GLU A 257 10.56 33.49 4.37
N ASP A 258 10.34 34.80 4.52
CA ASP A 258 9.39 35.36 5.48
C ASP A 258 7.94 34.89 5.25
N ASP A 259 7.56 34.64 4.00
CA ASP A 259 6.25 34.11 3.65
C ASP A 259 6.14 32.62 4.02
N VAL A 260 7.20 31.84 3.78
CA VAL A 260 7.23 30.39 4.06
C VAL A 260 7.16 30.12 5.56
N LEU A 261 7.81 30.95 6.38
CA LEU A 261 7.80 30.81 7.84
C LEU A 261 6.40 30.98 8.46
N GLN A 262 5.46 31.59 7.73
CA GLN A 262 4.07 31.78 8.17
C GLN A 262 3.12 30.68 7.67
N LEU A 263 3.59 29.77 6.80
CA LEU A 263 2.77 28.71 6.25
C LEU A 263 2.83 27.45 7.11
N GLU A 264 1.67 26.90 7.42
CA GLU A 264 1.57 25.56 8.00
C GLU A 264 1.65 24.47 6.92
N GLU A 265 0.99 24.70 5.78
CA GLU A 265 0.87 23.75 4.68
C GLU A 265 1.01 24.42 3.30
N ILE A 266 1.47 23.65 2.32
CA ILE A 266 1.45 23.99 0.89
C ILE A 266 0.36 23.14 0.23
N ILE A 267 -0.58 23.80 -0.45
CA ILE A 267 -1.73 23.15 -1.08
C ILE A 267 -1.57 23.11 -2.59
N PHE A 268 -1.77 21.92 -3.18
CA PHE A 268 -1.83 21.71 -4.62
C PHE A 268 -3.18 21.13 -5.02
N ASN A 269 -3.83 21.76 -5.98
CA ASN A 269 -5.11 21.31 -6.52
C ASN A 269 -4.93 20.73 -7.93
N PHE A 270 -5.60 19.60 -8.18
CA PHE A 270 -5.54 18.89 -9.45
C PHE A 270 -6.97 18.63 -9.95
N PRO A 271 -7.40 19.28 -11.04
CA PRO A 271 -8.71 19.03 -11.64
C PRO A 271 -8.84 17.56 -12.04
N TYR A 272 -9.93 16.92 -11.60
CA TYR A 272 -10.22 15.52 -11.92
C TYR A 272 -11.72 15.24 -11.81
N ASP A 273 -12.34 14.82 -12.91
CA ASP A 273 -13.77 14.53 -12.96
C ASP A 273 -14.03 13.04 -12.68
N LEU A 274 -14.83 12.77 -11.65
CA LEU A 274 -15.22 11.43 -11.26
C LEU A 274 -16.68 11.16 -11.63
N LYS A 275 -16.93 9.96 -12.15
CA LYS A 275 -18.28 9.42 -12.27
C LYS A 275 -18.76 8.92 -10.89
N PRO A 276 -20.09 8.75 -10.68
CA PRO A 276 -20.60 8.10 -9.47
C PRO A 276 -19.99 6.71 -9.30
N GLY A 277 -19.54 6.39 -8.08
CA GLY A 277 -18.78 5.15 -7.84
C GLY A 277 -17.96 5.17 -6.55
N LYS A 278 -17.30 4.05 -6.27
CA LYS A 278 -16.33 3.92 -5.18
C LYS A 278 -14.94 3.81 -5.79
N TYR A 279 -13.99 4.60 -5.30
CA TYR A 279 -12.64 4.69 -5.87
C TYR A 279 -11.57 4.56 -4.79
N TYR A 280 -10.45 3.95 -5.16
CA TYR A 280 -9.19 4.00 -4.44
C TYR A 280 -8.25 4.97 -5.14
N PHE A 281 -7.86 6.02 -4.44
CA PHE A 281 -6.87 6.98 -4.89
C PHE A 281 -5.55 6.63 -4.22
N ASP A 282 -4.60 6.15 -4.99
CA ASP A 282 -3.24 5.86 -4.57
C ASP A 282 -2.33 6.94 -5.15
N VAL A 283 -1.79 7.78 -4.27
CA VAL A 283 -0.95 8.92 -4.66
C VAL A 283 0.44 8.69 -4.13
N LEU A 284 1.40 8.80 -5.04
CA LEU A 284 2.82 8.78 -4.73
C LEU A 284 3.39 10.18 -4.96
N LEU A 285 3.89 10.77 -3.89
CA LEU A 285 4.55 12.07 -3.87
C LEU A 285 6.06 11.86 -3.76
N ILE A 286 6.81 12.43 -4.70
CA ILE A 286 8.27 12.42 -4.73
C ILE A 286 8.74 13.87 -4.72
N GLY A 287 9.42 14.28 -3.65
CA GLY A 287 10.12 15.55 -3.61
C GLY A 287 11.53 15.40 -4.20
N LYS A 288 11.95 16.36 -5.01
CA LYS A 288 13.29 16.38 -5.61
C LYS A 288 14.35 16.83 -4.59
N ASP A 289 15.63 16.74 -4.95
CA ASP A 289 16.76 17.24 -4.14
C ASP A 289 16.82 16.69 -2.70
N GLY A 290 16.45 15.42 -2.51
CA GLY A 290 16.52 14.76 -1.21
C GLY A 290 15.36 15.07 -0.26
N ILE A 291 14.30 15.77 -0.71
CA ILE A 291 13.07 15.97 0.07
C ILE A 291 12.41 14.62 0.44
N GLY A 292 12.59 13.59 -0.40
CA GLY A 292 12.17 12.22 -0.11
C GLY A 292 10.86 11.83 -0.79
N LYS A 293 10.25 10.73 -0.33
CA LYS A 293 9.11 10.08 -0.98
C LYS A 293 8.06 9.67 0.02
N ALA A 294 6.80 9.89 -0.33
CA ALA A 294 5.64 9.54 0.49
C ALA A 294 4.54 8.93 -0.38
N ARG A 295 3.76 8.01 0.18
CA ARG A 295 2.61 7.38 -0.49
C ARG A 295 1.44 7.34 0.47
N LYS A 296 0.25 7.70 -0.01
CA LYS A 296 -1.01 7.51 0.72
C LYS A 296 -2.07 6.95 -0.22
N ILE A 297 -2.91 6.07 0.33
CA ILE A 297 -4.09 5.57 -0.35
C ILE A 297 -5.32 6.02 0.44
N PHE A 298 -6.31 6.58 -0.23
CA PHE A 298 -7.58 6.93 0.40
C PHE A 298 -8.77 6.51 -0.48
N THR A 299 -9.92 6.30 0.16
CA THR A 299 -11.13 5.83 -0.52
C THR A 299 -12.16 6.95 -0.62
N ILE A 300 -12.76 7.11 -1.79
CA ILE A 300 -13.88 8.01 -2.01
C ILE A 300 -15.10 7.20 -2.43
N LYS A 301 -16.29 7.64 -1.99
CA LYS A 301 -17.57 7.19 -2.52
C LYS A 301 -18.36 8.42 -2.97
N LEU A 302 -18.59 8.56 -4.27
CA LEU A 302 -19.47 9.57 -4.85
C LEU A 302 -20.89 9.03 -4.98
#